data_AF-A0A1R4ECS7-F1
#
_entry.id   AF-A0A1R4ECS7-F1
#
_cell.length_a   1.000
_cell.length_b   1.000
_cell.length_c   1.000
_cell.angle_alpha   90.00
_cell.angle_beta   90.00
_cell.angle_gamma   90.00
#
_symmetry.space_group_name_H-M   'P 1'
#
loop_
_entity.id
_entity.type
_entity.pdbx_description
1 polymer ?
#
loop_
_entity_poly.entity_id
_entity_poly.type
_entity_poly.pdbx_seq_one_letter_code
_entity_poly.pdbx_strand_id
1 'polypeptide(L)'
;MPHFSNKPGVTRNKFLALSLLGSITLSPFAVMSSAQADLEVFNNAYDKIAANGSSQLKAPSEQQKQTIKQLLNGAGMTAPIASITPSKLPSMYQVTLTQTPGAEPQPPLHITADGHYILQGELNTNPSPKKSTPPKEAPSQTLSGMPISKELRASILANTSLLKNITPEVALYHTAVPGVLWGTTFNGQPFITNTDASVFTNGEISVIKNGQFAGLDADFEQKKNLHVLSELDEDNLIIYPATSKEQAVIYVATDINCPYCRIMHKDMANLNAKGVTVKVIGYPYYEESPEQMRQIWCETDNEARRQALDKAMAGETVAKTCANTTVNHMKDNHMKAAGLAVFATPAIYREDGVQFNAPYQDPRFLPFLGVK
;
A
#
# COMPACT_ATOMS: atom_id res chain seq x y z
N MET A 1 82.62 -10.09 53.79
CA MET A 1 81.55 -10.26 54.81
C MET A 1 80.22 -9.91 54.16
N PRO A 2 79.14 -10.66 54.46
CA PRO A 2 78.04 -10.95 53.54
C PRO A 2 76.69 -10.37 53.99
N HIS A 3 75.65 -10.46 53.14
CA HIS A 3 74.32 -11.03 53.46
C HIS A 3 73.53 -11.26 52.15
N PHE A 4 73.32 -12.51 51.71
CA PHE A 4 72.09 -13.35 51.85
C PHE A 4 70.81 -12.69 51.27
N SER A 5 69.88 -13.33 50.55
CA SER A 5 69.71 -14.57 49.77
C SER A 5 68.26 -14.57 49.23
N ASN A 6 67.95 -15.48 48.30
CA ASN A 6 66.63 -16.04 47.91
C ASN A 6 65.79 -15.41 46.76
N LYS A 7 65.73 -16.17 45.65
CA LYS A 7 64.55 -16.45 44.79
C LYS A 7 63.49 -17.30 45.59
N PRO A 8 62.23 -17.63 45.16
CA PRO A 8 61.70 -17.83 43.78
C PRO A 8 60.17 -17.59 43.54
N GLY A 9 59.66 -18.01 42.35
CA GLY A 9 58.24 -18.41 42.08
C GLY A 9 57.42 -17.42 41.23
N VAL A 10 57.32 -17.52 39.90
CA VAL A 10 56.49 -18.42 39.03
C VAL A 10 54.99 -18.34 39.28
N THR A 11 54.28 -17.69 38.34
CA THR A 11 52.90 -18.05 37.96
C THR A 11 52.72 -17.93 36.45
N ARG A 12 52.15 -18.99 35.90
CA ARG A 12 51.94 -19.32 34.49
C ARG A 12 50.58 -18.75 34.08
N ASN A 13 50.44 -18.15 32.90
CA ASN A 13 49.14 -18.13 32.22
C ASN A 13 49.32 -18.22 30.70
N LYS A 14 48.81 -19.34 30.16
CA LYS A 14 48.59 -19.58 28.73
C LYS A 14 47.35 -18.78 28.34
N PHE A 15 47.48 -17.80 27.44
CA PHE A 15 46.33 -17.26 26.74
C PHE A 15 46.04 -18.12 25.51
N LEU A 16 44.93 -18.85 25.61
CA LEU A 16 44.26 -19.50 24.49
C LEU A 16 43.56 -18.37 23.69
N ALA A 17 44.07 -18.01 22.52
CA ALA A 17 43.36 -17.15 21.59
C ALA A 17 42.33 -18.00 20.84
N LEU A 18 41.07 -17.93 21.26
CA LEU A 18 39.95 -18.57 20.58
C LEU A 18 39.46 -17.62 19.48
N SER A 19 39.82 -17.90 18.23
CA SER A 19 39.26 -17.23 17.05
C SER A 19 37.84 -17.77 16.79
N LEU A 20 36.81 -17.04 17.23
CA LEU A 20 35.46 -17.19 16.68
C LEU A 20 35.29 -16.18 15.54
N LEU A 21 35.63 -16.61 14.33
CA LEU A 21 35.00 -16.10 13.11
C LEU A 21 33.66 -16.83 12.97
N GLY A 22 32.66 -16.38 13.74
CA GLY A 22 31.28 -16.74 13.49
C GLY A 22 30.74 -15.83 12.40
N SER A 23 30.74 -16.31 11.16
CA SER A 23 29.97 -15.69 10.08
C SER A 23 28.49 -15.75 10.48
N ILE A 24 27.94 -14.66 11.01
CA ILE A 24 26.52 -14.54 11.26
C ILE A 24 25.87 -14.40 9.87
N THR A 25 25.48 -15.53 9.28
CA THR A 25 24.49 -15.52 8.20
C THR A 25 23.16 -15.15 8.85
N LEU A 26 22.86 -13.85 8.88
CA LEU A 26 21.52 -13.37 9.16
C LEU A 26 20.61 -13.92 8.07
N SER A 27 19.76 -14.88 8.45
CA SER A 27 18.71 -15.37 7.56
C SER A 27 17.80 -14.18 7.19
N PRO A 28 17.47 -13.97 5.89
CA PRO A 28 16.54 -12.92 5.46
C PRO A 28 15.21 -12.98 6.23
N PHE A 29 14.77 -14.19 6.59
CA PHE A 29 13.56 -14.42 7.40
C PHE A 29 13.65 -13.81 8.82
N ALA A 30 14.82 -13.82 9.45
CA ALA A 30 14.99 -13.26 10.79
C ALA A 30 14.95 -11.72 10.76
N VAL A 31 15.48 -11.11 9.70
CA VAL A 31 15.51 -9.65 9.51
C VAL A 31 14.13 -9.11 9.13
N MET A 32 13.36 -9.80 8.29
CA MET A 32 11.98 -9.43 7.97
C MET A 32 11.05 -9.55 9.18
N SER A 33 11.19 -10.62 9.99
CA SER A 33 10.38 -10.79 11.21
C SER A 33 10.63 -9.69 12.25
N SER A 34 11.87 -9.24 12.42
CA SER A 34 12.19 -8.12 13.31
C SER A 34 11.68 -6.79 12.77
N ALA A 35 11.77 -6.53 11.46
CA ALA A 35 11.27 -5.29 10.87
C ALA A 35 9.74 -5.16 10.97
N GLN A 36 9.02 -6.28 10.80
CA GLN A 36 7.57 -6.36 10.99
C GLN A 36 7.18 -6.06 12.45
N ALA A 37 7.90 -6.67 13.40
CA ALA A 37 7.66 -6.49 14.83
C ALA A 37 8.01 -5.06 15.28
N ASP A 38 9.08 -4.47 14.75
CA ASP A 38 9.49 -3.09 15.04
C ASP A 38 8.50 -2.07 14.44
N LEU A 39 7.97 -2.32 13.24
CA LEU A 39 6.92 -1.50 12.63
C LEU A 39 5.60 -1.60 13.42
N GLU A 40 5.24 -2.80 13.89
CA GLU A 40 4.06 -2.99 14.72
C GLU A 40 4.19 -2.29 16.08
N VAL A 41 5.35 -2.42 16.74
CA VAL A 41 5.64 -1.73 18.00
C VAL A 41 5.67 -0.21 17.80
N PHE A 42 6.24 0.28 16.70
CA PHE A 42 6.24 1.69 16.34
C PHE A 42 4.81 2.19 16.10
N ASN A 43 4.02 1.54 15.25
CA ASN A 43 2.65 1.95 14.95
C ASN A 43 1.79 1.92 16.23
N ASN A 44 1.91 0.89 17.07
CA ASN A 44 1.18 0.78 18.33
C ASN A 44 1.61 1.81 19.37
N ALA A 45 2.89 2.21 19.41
CA ALA A 45 3.39 3.25 20.30
C ALA A 45 3.03 4.65 19.79
N TYR A 46 3.02 4.86 18.47
CA TYR A 46 2.81 6.16 17.84
C TYR A 46 1.32 6.52 17.71
N ASP A 47 0.44 5.53 17.44
CA ASP A 47 -1.02 5.69 17.55
C ASP A 47 -1.47 6.13 18.95
N LYS A 48 -0.64 5.89 19.97
CA LYS A 48 -0.87 6.30 21.37
C LYS A 48 -0.31 7.68 21.73
N ILE A 49 0.56 8.27 20.91
CA ILE A 49 1.36 9.47 21.26
C ILE A 49 1.10 10.64 20.29
N ALA A 50 0.64 10.38 19.08
CA ALA A 50 0.65 11.36 18.00
C ALA A 50 -0.58 12.28 17.95
N ALA A 51 -0.89 13.02 19.00
CA ALA A 51 -1.81 14.15 18.90
C ALA A 51 -1.18 15.34 18.16
N ASN A 52 -1.66 15.62 16.95
CA ASN A 52 -1.76 16.98 16.44
C ASN A 52 -3.14 17.20 15.80
N GLY A 53 -3.99 17.97 16.48
CA GLY A 53 -5.17 18.62 15.88
C GLY A 53 -6.40 17.77 15.56
N SER A 54 -6.51 16.54 16.04
CA SER A 54 -7.51 15.57 15.57
C SER A 54 -8.95 15.68 16.12
N SER A 55 -9.36 16.85 16.60
CA SER A 55 -10.75 17.07 16.99
C SER A 55 -11.61 17.40 15.75
N GLN A 56 -12.90 17.06 15.79
CA GLN A 56 -13.84 17.56 14.79
C GLN A 56 -13.65 19.08 14.63
N LEU A 57 -13.46 19.55 13.40
CA LEU A 57 -13.19 20.96 13.19
C LEU A 57 -14.35 21.80 13.74
N LYS A 58 -14.02 22.89 14.42
CA LYS A 58 -15.01 23.93 14.75
C LYS A 58 -15.52 24.55 13.45
N ALA A 59 -16.71 25.15 13.51
CA ALA A 59 -17.24 25.93 12.40
C ALA A 59 -16.17 26.93 11.89
N PRO A 60 -15.96 27.05 10.57
CA PRO A 60 -14.90 27.88 10.02
C PRO A 60 -15.18 29.37 10.29
N SER A 61 -14.13 30.12 10.63
CA SER A 61 -14.19 31.58 10.68
C SER A 61 -14.42 32.15 9.28
N GLU A 62 -14.87 33.40 9.18
CA GLU A 62 -15.03 34.07 7.88
C GLU A 62 -13.71 34.14 7.11
N GLN A 63 -12.58 34.35 7.79
CA GLN A 63 -11.26 34.33 7.16
C GLN A 63 -10.96 32.95 6.55
N GLN A 64 -11.20 31.86 7.27
CA GLN A 64 -10.99 30.51 6.75
C GLN A 64 -11.90 30.23 5.54
N LYS A 65 -13.16 30.67 5.58
CA LYS A 65 -14.07 30.55 4.43
C LYS A 65 -13.54 31.29 3.20
N GLN A 66 -12.99 32.50 3.38
CA GLN A 66 -12.40 33.26 2.27
C GLN A 66 -11.14 32.59 1.72
N THR A 67 -10.26 32.09 2.59
CA THR A 67 -9.07 31.33 2.18
C THR A 67 -9.45 30.09 1.36
N ILE A 68 -10.40 29.28 1.83
CA ILE A 68 -10.88 28.10 1.11
C ILE A 68 -11.48 28.47 -0.25
N LYS A 69 -12.30 29.53 -0.32
CA LYS A 69 -12.84 30.05 -1.59
C LYS A 69 -11.73 30.43 -2.58
N GLN A 70 -10.73 31.16 -2.11
CA GLN A 70 -9.60 31.60 -2.96
C GLN A 70 -8.79 30.41 -3.46
N LEU A 71 -8.51 29.43 -2.59
CA LEU A 71 -7.77 28.21 -2.95
C LEU A 71 -8.52 27.39 -4.02
N LEU A 72 -9.81 27.15 -3.82
CA LEU A 72 -10.63 26.39 -4.76
C LEU A 72 -10.73 27.11 -6.12
N ASN A 73 -10.98 28.43 -6.11
CA ASN A 73 -10.97 29.23 -7.34
C ASN A 73 -9.61 29.16 -8.07
N GLY A 74 -8.50 29.27 -7.32
CA GLY A 74 -7.15 29.13 -7.86
C GLY A 74 -6.90 27.76 -8.49
N ALA A 75 -7.44 26.70 -7.89
CA ALA A 75 -7.40 25.33 -8.40
C ALA A 75 -8.36 25.06 -9.58
N GLY A 76 -9.03 26.09 -10.10
CA GLY A 76 -9.96 25.98 -11.22
C GLY A 76 -11.38 25.55 -10.84
N MET A 77 -11.68 25.39 -9.55
CA MET A 77 -13.03 25.14 -9.06
C MET A 77 -13.79 26.45 -8.89
N THR A 78 -14.38 26.93 -9.98
CA THR A 78 -15.09 28.24 -10.02
C THR A 78 -16.57 28.15 -9.71
N ALA A 79 -17.09 26.96 -9.40
CA ALA A 79 -18.49 26.77 -9.06
C ALA A 79 -18.84 27.56 -7.78
N PRO A 80 -19.98 28.29 -7.74
CA PRO A 80 -20.37 29.02 -6.55
C PRO A 80 -20.50 28.09 -5.34
N ILE A 81 -19.99 28.52 -4.18
CA ILE A 81 -20.04 27.76 -2.94
C ILE A 81 -21.27 28.16 -2.13
N ALA A 82 -22.15 27.21 -1.86
CA ALA A 82 -23.34 27.41 -1.04
C ALA A 82 -23.02 27.44 0.46
N SER A 83 -22.16 26.53 0.93
CA SER A 83 -21.79 26.44 2.34
C SER A 83 -20.42 25.82 2.56
N ILE A 84 -19.81 26.16 3.69
CA ILE A 84 -18.59 25.54 4.22
C ILE A 84 -18.85 25.22 5.69
N THR A 85 -18.90 23.92 6.02
CA THR A 85 -19.23 23.41 7.35
C THR A 85 -18.22 22.34 7.78
N PRO A 86 -18.09 22.00 9.08
CA PRO A 86 -17.29 20.85 9.49
C PRO A 86 -17.71 19.57 8.77
N SER A 87 -16.74 18.78 8.31
CA SER A 87 -16.96 17.46 7.72
C SER A 87 -17.17 16.38 8.79
N LYS A 88 -17.76 15.25 8.39
CA LYS A 88 -17.73 14.01 9.20
C LYS A 88 -16.39 13.28 9.10
N LEU A 89 -15.56 13.62 8.12
CA LEU A 89 -14.14 13.27 8.10
C LEU A 89 -13.40 14.24 9.04
N PRO A 90 -12.65 13.72 10.04
CA PRO A 90 -11.85 14.56 10.92
C PRO A 90 -10.89 15.45 10.13
N SER A 91 -10.55 16.61 10.67
CA SER A 91 -9.58 17.55 10.06
C SER A 91 -9.99 18.15 8.71
N MET A 92 -11.25 17.96 8.26
CA MET A 92 -11.75 18.50 6.99
C MET A 92 -13.01 19.38 7.18
N TYR A 93 -13.20 20.32 6.27
CA TYR A 93 -14.43 21.04 6.02
C TYR A 93 -15.15 20.43 4.82
N GLN A 94 -16.47 20.31 4.89
CA GLN A 94 -17.33 20.03 3.75
C GLN A 94 -17.70 21.34 3.06
N VAL A 95 -17.45 21.39 1.75
CA VAL A 95 -17.81 22.48 0.84
C VAL A 95 -18.94 21.98 -0.04
N THR A 96 -20.10 22.61 0.08
CA THR A 96 -21.27 22.31 -0.76
C THR A 96 -21.36 23.34 -1.86
N LEU A 97 -21.39 22.89 -3.11
CA LEU A 97 -21.54 23.76 -4.27
C LEU A 97 -23.01 24.16 -4.47
N THR A 98 -23.24 25.37 -4.99
CA THR A 98 -24.58 25.82 -5.37
C THR A 98 -25.09 24.97 -6.52
N GLN A 99 -26.26 24.38 -6.34
CA GLN A 99 -26.91 23.62 -7.40
C GLN A 99 -27.37 24.57 -8.51
N THR A 100 -27.01 24.25 -9.74
CA THR A 100 -27.54 24.95 -10.92
C THR A 100 -28.85 24.29 -11.33
N PRO A 101 -29.97 25.03 -11.45
CA PRO A 101 -31.24 24.45 -11.87
C PRO A 101 -31.10 23.70 -13.21
N GLY A 102 -31.53 22.45 -13.25
CA GLY A 102 -31.46 21.60 -14.44
C GLY A 102 -30.11 20.92 -14.67
N ALA A 103 -29.09 21.15 -13.84
CA ALA A 103 -27.83 20.40 -13.87
C ALA A 103 -27.88 19.21 -12.90
N GLU A 104 -27.09 18.18 -13.18
CA GLU A 104 -26.91 17.06 -12.25
C GLU A 104 -26.29 17.55 -10.94
N PRO A 105 -26.83 17.12 -9.77
CA PRO A 105 -26.25 17.44 -8.47
C PRO A 105 -24.78 17.01 -8.41
N GLN A 106 -23.92 17.97 -8.08
CA GLN A 106 -22.50 17.68 -7.86
C GLN A 106 -22.30 17.23 -6.41
N PRO A 107 -21.53 16.15 -6.16
CA PRO A 107 -21.21 15.72 -4.81
C PRO A 107 -20.39 16.81 -4.09
N PRO A 108 -20.46 16.87 -2.75
CA PRO A 108 -19.69 17.82 -1.97
C PRO A 108 -18.19 17.54 -2.09
N LEU A 109 -17.42 18.56 -1.76
CA LEU A 109 -15.98 18.47 -1.59
C LEU A 109 -15.67 18.48 -0.11
N HIS A 110 -14.63 17.77 0.29
CA HIS A 110 -14.06 17.78 1.62
C HIS A 110 -12.64 18.30 1.51
N ILE A 111 -12.29 19.36 2.23
CA ILE A 111 -10.99 20.03 2.13
C ILE A 111 -10.38 20.21 3.51
N THR A 112 -9.08 19.96 3.65
CA THR A 112 -8.37 20.24 4.91
C THR A 112 -8.36 21.74 5.22
N ALA A 113 -8.23 22.12 6.49
CA ALA A 113 -8.25 23.52 6.89
C ALA A 113 -7.12 24.37 6.27
N ASP A 114 -5.98 23.73 5.95
CA ASP A 114 -4.85 24.32 5.22
C ASP A 114 -5.01 24.27 3.69
N GLY A 115 -6.01 23.54 3.19
CA GLY A 115 -6.34 23.38 1.77
C GLY A 115 -5.37 22.52 0.96
N HIS A 116 -4.49 21.76 1.61
CA HIS A 116 -3.54 20.88 0.92
C HIS A 116 -4.16 19.60 0.37
N TYR A 117 -5.22 19.10 1.01
CA TYR A 117 -5.88 17.86 0.61
C TYR A 117 -7.35 18.09 0.35
N ILE A 118 -7.86 17.48 -0.72
CA ILE A 118 -9.25 17.55 -1.13
C ILE A 118 -9.75 16.15 -1.49
N LEU A 119 -11.00 15.88 -1.13
CA LEU A 119 -11.72 14.66 -1.49
C LEU A 119 -13.08 15.06 -2.04
N GLN A 120 -13.46 14.53 -3.20
CA GLN A 120 -14.80 14.72 -3.75
C GLN A 120 -15.61 13.45 -3.53
N GLY A 121 -16.79 13.57 -2.91
CA GLY A 121 -17.66 12.42 -2.71
C GLY A 121 -18.64 12.58 -1.54
N GLU A 122 -19.72 11.82 -1.60
CA GLU A 122 -20.70 11.75 -0.51
C GLU A 122 -20.17 10.89 0.65
N LEU A 123 -20.42 11.33 1.88
CA LEU A 123 -20.12 10.56 3.09
C LEU A 123 -21.35 9.77 3.52
N ASN A 124 -21.37 8.49 3.15
CA ASN A 124 -22.42 7.56 3.53
C ASN A 124 -22.26 7.13 4.99
N THR A 125 -23.34 7.19 5.76
CA THR A 125 -23.32 6.74 7.16
C THR A 125 -23.20 5.23 7.25
N ASN A 126 -22.34 4.75 8.13
CA ASN A 126 -22.26 3.33 8.44
C ASN A 126 -23.56 2.87 9.14
N PRO A 127 -24.30 1.89 8.59
CA PRO A 127 -25.53 1.39 9.20
C PRO A 127 -25.28 0.46 10.40
N SER A 128 -24.04 0.05 10.65
CA SER A 128 -23.70 -0.91 11.71
C SER A 128 -23.90 -0.31 13.11
N PRO A 129 -24.25 -1.13 14.12
CA PRO A 129 -24.31 -0.68 15.50
C PRO A 129 -22.95 -0.15 15.99
N LYS A 130 -22.96 1.00 16.66
CA LYS A 130 -21.72 1.62 17.17
C LYS A 130 -21.07 0.74 18.24
N LYS A 131 -19.91 0.18 17.91
CA LYS A 131 -19.03 -0.63 18.76
C LYS A 131 -17.57 -0.16 18.74
N SER A 132 -17.23 0.80 17.87
CA SER A 132 -15.88 1.36 17.75
C SER A 132 -15.41 1.98 19.07
N THR A 133 -14.16 1.70 19.43
CA THR A 133 -13.40 2.45 20.43
C THR A 133 -12.28 3.19 19.70
N PRO A 134 -12.55 4.33 19.04
CA PRO A 134 -11.52 5.05 18.31
C PRO A 134 -10.39 5.48 19.26
N PRO A 135 -9.15 5.57 18.75
CA PRO A 135 -8.03 6.13 19.48
C PRO A 135 -8.39 7.49 20.09
N LYS A 136 -7.89 7.76 21.31
CA LYS A 136 -8.10 9.07 21.97
C LYS A 136 -7.43 10.20 21.20
N GLU A 137 -6.35 9.89 20.49
CA GLU A 137 -5.57 10.82 19.67
C GLU A 137 -5.53 10.24 18.26
N ALA A 138 -5.82 11.03 17.23
CA ALA A 138 -5.76 10.52 15.86
C ALA A 138 -4.33 10.62 15.31
N PRO A 139 -3.97 9.72 14.38
CA PRO A 139 -2.59 9.51 13.94
C PRO A 139 -2.04 10.73 13.19
N SER A 140 -0.73 10.97 13.37
CA SER A 140 0.02 12.06 12.72
C SER A 140 0.10 11.88 11.19
N GLN A 141 0.21 13.00 10.48
CA GLN A 141 0.50 13.04 9.03
C GLN A 141 1.77 12.25 8.65
N THR A 142 2.70 12.08 9.60
CA THR A 142 3.94 11.30 9.42
C THR A 142 3.69 9.81 9.16
N LEU A 143 2.49 9.31 9.47
CA LEU A 143 2.10 7.92 9.23
C LEU A 143 1.45 7.71 7.86
N SER A 144 1.36 8.74 7.01
CA SER A 144 0.80 8.58 5.66
C SER A 144 1.42 7.39 4.92
N GLY A 145 0.58 6.48 4.45
CA GLY A 145 0.96 5.26 3.72
C GLY A 145 1.39 4.09 4.60
N MET A 146 1.39 4.24 5.94
CA MET A 146 1.65 3.16 6.88
C MET A 146 0.37 2.40 7.26
N PRO A 147 0.44 1.07 7.50
CA PRO A 147 -0.70 0.29 7.95
C PRO A 147 -1.14 0.73 9.35
N ILE A 148 -2.44 0.64 9.63
CA ILE A 148 -2.97 0.93 10.97
C ILE A 148 -2.58 -0.14 12.01
N SER A 149 -2.61 0.21 13.30
CA SER A 149 -2.44 -0.75 14.40
C SER A 149 -3.49 -1.88 14.40
N LYS A 150 -3.14 -3.01 15.02
CA LYS A 150 -4.05 -4.15 15.20
C LYS A 150 -5.29 -3.78 16.03
N GLU A 151 -5.11 -2.92 17.04
CA GLU A 151 -6.20 -2.44 17.89
C GLU A 151 -7.18 -1.55 17.11
N LEU A 152 -6.67 -0.60 16.30
CA LEU A 152 -7.51 0.23 15.44
C LEU A 152 -8.25 -0.62 14.40
N ARG A 153 -7.56 -1.59 13.79
CA ARG A 153 -8.16 -2.54 12.84
C ARG A 153 -9.30 -3.32 13.50
N ALA A 154 -9.08 -3.87 14.69
CA ALA A 154 -10.11 -4.61 15.42
C ALA A 154 -11.32 -3.73 15.76
N SER A 155 -11.09 -2.47 16.18
CA SER A 155 -12.14 -1.49 16.44
C SER A 155 -12.98 -1.17 15.18
N ILE A 156 -12.33 -0.99 14.03
CA ILE A 156 -13.01 -0.74 12.74
C ILE A 156 -13.86 -1.96 12.37
N LEU A 157 -13.29 -3.16 12.38
CA LEU A 157 -14.01 -4.40 12.04
C LEU A 157 -15.22 -4.65 12.94
N ALA A 158 -15.09 -4.36 14.25
CA ALA A 158 -16.21 -4.45 15.18
C ALA A 158 -17.33 -3.46 14.83
N ASN A 159 -16.98 -2.30 14.27
CA ASN A 159 -17.92 -1.27 13.88
C ASN A 159 -18.47 -1.43 12.46
N THR A 160 -18.03 -2.40 11.67
CA THR A 160 -18.48 -2.59 10.27
C THR A 160 -19.29 -3.87 10.07
N SER A 161 -19.92 -4.40 11.12
CA SER A 161 -20.56 -5.72 11.11
C SER A 161 -21.69 -5.90 10.08
N LEU A 162 -22.33 -4.82 9.60
CA LEU A 162 -23.35 -4.89 8.54
C LEU A 162 -22.78 -4.65 7.13
N LEU A 163 -21.52 -4.23 7.02
CA LEU A 163 -20.85 -3.98 5.74
C LEU A 163 -20.19 -5.27 5.23
N LYS A 164 -20.90 -6.02 4.38
CA LYS A 164 -20.46 -7.34 3.89
C LYS A 164 -19.11 -7.33 3.17
N ASN A 165 -18.73 -6.21 2.57
CA ASN A 165 -17.48 -6.08 1.81
C ASN A 165 -16.28 -5.67 2.68
N ILE A 166 -16.51 -5.35 3.97
CA ILE A 166 -15.44 -5.04 4.93
C ILE A 166 -15.20 -6.30 5.76
N THR A 167 -14.29 -7.14 5.29
CA THR A 167 -13.94 -8.42 5.91
C THR A 167 -12.62 -8.31 6.69
N PRO A 168 -12.24 -9.32 7.49
CA PRO A 168 -10.94 -9.34 8.18
C PRO A 168 -9.72 -9.23 7.26
N GLU A 169 -9.87 -9.37 5.95
CA GLU A 169 -8.84 -9.26 4.92
C GLU A 169 -8.67 -7.82 4.37
N VAL A 170 -9.53 -6.88 4.76
CA VAL A 170 -9.46 -5.48 4.29
C VAL A 170 -8.08 -4.87 4.55
N ALA A 171 -7.48 -4.18 3.59
CA ALA A 171 -6.26 -3.40 3.86
C ALA A 171 -6.66 -2.01 4.38
N LEU A 172 -5.94 -1.48 5.38
CA LEU A 172 -6.25 -0.20 6.02
C LEU A 172 -4.95 0.56 6.33
N TYR A 173 -4.89 1.82 5.91
CA TYR A 173 -3.71 2.67 5.98
C TYR A 173 -4.07 4.06 6.48
N HIS A 174 -3.13 4.69 7.19
CA HIS A 174 -3.23 6.10 7.54
C HIS A 174 -3.01 6.97 6.31
N THR A 175 -3.83 8.01 6.17
CA THR A 175 -3.64 9.03 5.13
C THR A 175 -2.86 10.22 5.68
N ALA A 176 -2.42 11.12 4.80
CA ALA A 176 -1.84 12.39 5.22
C ALA A 176 -2.86 13.35 5.89
N VAL A 177 -4.15 13.00 5.91
CA VAL A 177 -5.19 13.76 6.62
C VAL A 177 -5.46 13.10 7.98
N PRO A 178 -5.14 13.76 9.11
CA PRO A 178 -5.28 13.17 10.44
C PRO A 178 -6.71 12.72 10.74
N GLY A 179 -6.87 11.48 11.18
CA GLY A 179 -8.16 10.87 11.49
C GLY A 179 -8.94 10.36 10.28
N VAL A 180 -8.39 10.47 9.07
CA VAL A 180 -8.92 9.88 7.83
C VAL A 180 -8.05 8.69 7.44
N LEU A 181 -8.72 7.58 7.15
CA LEU A 181 -8.11 6.32 6.79
C LEU A 181 -8.49 5.97 5.35
N TRP A 182 -7.52 5.40 4.64
CA TRP A 182 -7.74 4.77 3.35
C TRP A 182 -7.81 3.27 3.55
N GLY A 183 -8.72 2.61 2.85
CA GLY A 183 -8.82 1.17 2.87
C GLY A 183 -9.18 0.61 1.51
N THR A 184 -9.04 -0.70 1.38
CA THR A 184 -9.45 -1.43 0.18
C THR A 184 -9.98 -2.80 0.55
N THR A 185 -11.07 -3.19 -0.10
CA THR A 185 -11.65 -4.52 0.07
C THR A 185 -10.72 -5.58 -0.51
N PHE A 186 -10.97 -6.86 -0.21
CA PHE A 186 -10.21 -7.98 -0.79
C PHE A 186 -10.17 -7.95 -2.33
N ASN A 187 -11.22 -7.44 -2.98
CA ASN A 187 -11.28 -7.35 -4.45
C ASN A 187 -10.59 -6.09 -5.00
N GLY A 188 -9.84 -5.35 -4.18
CA GLY A 188 -9.11 -4.16 -4.61
C GLY A 188 -9.95 -2.89 -4.75
N GLN A 189 -11.22 -2.89 -4.31
CA GLN A 189 -12.05 -1.68 -4.32
C GLN A 189 -11.65 -0.73 -3.18
N PRO A 190 -11.09 0.46 -3.46
CA PRO A 190 -10.72 1.44 -2.44
C PRO A 190 -11.93 2.14 -1.82
N PHE A 191 -11.74 2.63 -0.59
CA PHE A 191 -12.67 3.48 0.15
C PHE A 191 -11.92 4.37 1.15
N ILE A 192 -12.59 5.43 1.59
CA ILE A 192 -12.13 6.31 2.67
C ILE A 192 -13.11 6.22 3.84
N THR A 193 -12.58 6.22 5.06
CA THR A 193 -13.35 6.26 6.30
C THR A 193 -12.63 7.09 7.37
N ASN A 194 -13.26 7.31 8.52
CA ASN A 194 -12.63 7.90 9.69
C ASN A 194 -12.26 6.82 10.72
N THR A 195 -11.51 7.21 11.76
CA THR A 195 -10.98 6.24 12.75
C THR A 195 -12.03 5.53 13.61
N ASP A 196 -13.28 6.01 13.62
CA ASP A 196 -14.41 5.32 14.24
C ASP A 196 -15.27 4.55 13.23
N ALA A 197 -14.92 4.55 11.95
CA ALA A 197 -15.68 3.92 10.88
C ALA A 197 -17.17 4.32 10.84
N SER A 198 -17.50 5.57 11.19
CA SER A 198 -18.90 6.04 11.19
C SER A 198 -19.38 6.50 9.81
N VAL A 199 -18.47 6.80 8.89
CA VAL A 199 -18.78 7.19 7.51
C VAL A 199 -17.86 6.54 6.50
N PHE A 200 -18.36 6.35 5.29
CA PHE A 200 -17.61 5.77 4.17
C PHE A 200 -17.87 6.55 2.88
N THR A 201 -16.84 6.63 2.05
CA THR A 201 -16.95 7.15 0.68
C THR A 201 -15.99 6.40 -0.24
N ASN A 202 -16.29 6.38 -1.53
CA ASN A 202 -15.41 5.82 -2.58
C ASN A 202 -14.58 6.91 -3.28
N GLY A 203 -14.61 8.15 -2.77
CA GLY A 203 -13.78 9.24 -3.26
C GLY A 203 -12.29 9.03 -2.98
N GLU A 204 -11.46 9.77 -3.70
CA GLU A 204 -10.00 9.75 -3.56
C GLU A 204 -9.51 11.05 -2.92
N ILE A 205 -8.41 10.96 -2.17
CA ILE A 205 -7.73 12.14 -1.63
C ILE A 205 -6.74 12.63 -2.68
N SER A 206 -7.01 13.82 -3.20
CA SER A 206 -6.11 14.55 -4.10
C SER A 206 -5.34 15.63 -3.36
N VAL A 207 -4.13 15.93 -3.84
CA VAL A 207 -3.27 16.99 -3.34
C VAL A 207 -3.51 18.27 -4.14
N ILE A 208 -3.57 19.40 -3.45
CA ILE A 208 -3.50 20.73 -4.05
C ILE A 208 -2.11 21.30 -3.77
N LYS A 209 -1.33 21.56 -4.84
CA LYS A 209 0.01 22.15 -4.76
C LYS A 209 0.10 23.35 -5.67
N ASN A 210 0.66 24.45 -5.15
CA ASN A 210 0.76 25.73 -5.88
C ASN A 210 -0.58 26.21 -6.45
N GLY A 211 -1.67 25.94 -5.73
CA GLY A 211 -3.03 26.29 -6.16
C GLY A 211 -3.54 25.46 -7.34
N GLN A 212 -3.00 24.26 -7.61
CA GLN A 212 -3.49 23.36 -8.66
C GLN A 212 -3.61 21.92 -8.14
N PHE A 213 -4.51 21.14 -8.76
CA PHE A 213 -4.58 19.71 -8.53
C PHE A 213 -3.28 19.04 -8.96
N ALA A 214 -2.64 18.34 -8.02
CA ALA A 214 -1.41 17.59 -8.23
C ALA A 214 -1.64 16.08 -8.36
N GLY A 215 -2.89 15.63 -8.38
CA GLY A 215 -3.27 14.21 -8.42
C GLY A 215 -3.32 13.59 -7.02
N LEU A 216 -3.11 12.27 -6.94
CA LEU A 216 -3.02 11.53 -5.68
C LEU A 216 -1.78 11.93 -4.86
N ASP A 217 -1.81 11.64 -3.56
CA ASP A 217 -0.65 11.79 -2.69
C ASP A 217 0.42 10.74 -3.04
N ALA A 218 1.45 11.15 -3.77
CA ALA A 218 2.52 10.27 -4.23
C ALA A 218 3.35 9.66 -3.08
N ASP A 219 3.50 10.37 -1.96
CA ASP A 219 4.22 9.87 -0.78
C ASP A 219 3.41 8.78 -0.08
N PHE A 220 2.10 9.00 0.07
CA PHE A 220 1.16 7.98 0.52
C PHE A 220 1.21 6.72 -0.37
N GLU A 221 1.05 6.89 -1.68
CA GLU A 221 1.01 5.76 -2.62
C GLU A 221 2.32 4.97 -2.61
N GLN A 222 3.48 5.65 -2.63
CA GLN A 222 4.77 4.99 -2.59
C GLN A 222 4.94 4.16 -1.30
N LYS A 223 4.68 4.76 -0.13
CA LYS A 223 4.85 4.08 1.17
C LYS A 223 3.88 2.91 1.33
N LYS A 224 2.62 3.09 0.94
CA LYS A 224 1.62 2.02 0.93
C LYS A 224 2.07 0.86 0.05
N ASN A 225 2.45 1.16 -1.19
CA ASN A 225 2.88 0.13 -2.13
C ASN A 225 4.13 -0.59 -1.65
N LEU A 226 5.13 0.14 -1.14
CA LEU A 226 6.33 -0.44 -0.57
C LEU A 226 6.01 -1.42 0.57
N HIS A 227 5.10 -1.04 1.49
CA HIS A 227 4.65 -1.94 2.54
C HIS A 227 3.95 -3.18 1.97
N VAL A 228 3.03 -3.03 1.01
CA VAL A 228 2.36 -4.18 0.39
C VAL A 228 3.37 -5.12 -0.27
N LEU A 229 4.36 -4.58 -0.99
CA LEU A 229 5.39 -5.38 -1.65
C LEU A 229 6.28 -6.13 -0.66
N SER A 230 6.53 -5.57 0.53
CA SER A 230 7.31 -6.24 1.58
C SER A 230 6.56 -7.39 2.26
N GLU A 231 5.23 -7.40 2.21
CA GLU A 231 4.41 -8.49 2.78
C GLU A 231 4.32 -9.72 1.88
N LEU A 232 4.65 -9.59 0.60
CA LEU A 232 4.50 -10.66 -0.38
C LEU A 232 5.44 -11.82 -0.05
N ASP A 233 4.88 -13.03 -0.08
CA ASP A 233 5.65 -14.26 0.02
C ASP A 233 6.35 -14.52 -1.32
N GLU A 234 7.69 -14.49 -1.33
CA GLU A 234 8.48 -14.71 -2.54
C GLU A 234 8.24 -16.10 -3.14
N ASP A 235 7.94 -17.12 -2.33
CA ASP A 235 7.66 -18.48 -2.80
C ASP A 235 6.34 -18.55 -3.59
N ASN A 236 5.47 -17.55 -3.44
CA ASN A 236 4.22 -17.40 -4.19
C ASN A 236 4.32 -16.35 -5.30
N LEU A 237 5.50 -15.82 -5.59
CA LEU A 237 5.75 -15.02 -6.80
C LEU A 237 6.24 -15.94 -7.93
N ILE A 238 6.16 -15.45 -9.18
CA ILE A 238 6.89 -16.05 -10.30
C ILE A 238 8.00 -15.07 -10.69
N ILE A 239 9.24 -15.52 -10.59
CA ILE A 239 10.42 -14.66 -10.79
C ILE A 239 11.05 -14.96 -12.15
N TYR A 240 11.15 -13.92 -12.98
CA TYR A 240 11.94 -13.93 -14.22
C TYR A 240 13.22 -13.12 -13.96
N PRO A 241 14.34 -13.79 -13.64
CA PRO A 241 15.57 -13.11 -13.27
C PRO A 241 16.23 -12.41 -14.46
N ALA A 242 16.91 -11.30 -14.18
CA ALA A 242 17.84 -10.69 -15.12
C ALA A 242 18.87 -11.73 -15.64
N THR A 243 19.13 -11.71 -16.94
CA THR A 243 20.13 -12.59 -17.59
C THR A 243 21.44 -11.86 -17.85
N SER A 244 21.45 -10.53 -17.76
CA SER A 244 22.65 -9.70 -17.65
C SER A 244 22.87 -9.24 -16.20
N LYS A 245 23.85 -8.34 -15.97
CA LYS A 245 23.99 -7.67 -14.68
C LYS A 245 22.68 -6.98 -14.31
N GLU A 246 22.10 -7.35 -13.17
CA GLU A 246 20.87 -6.77 -12.65
C GLU A 246 21.03 -5.24 -12.50
N GLN A 247 20.09 -4.52 -13.09
CA GLN A 247 19.97 -3.06 -13.08
C GLN A 247 18.74 -2.61 -12.30
N ALA A 248 17.65 -3.40 -12.32
CA ALA A 248 16.39 -3.06 -11.66
C ALA A 248 15.60 -4.33 -11.29
N VAL A 249 14.83 -4.23 -10.21
CA VAL A 249 13.81 -5.21 -9.81
C VAL A 249 12.44 -4.53 -9.89
N ILE A 250 11.49 -5.17 -10.55
CA ILE A 250 10.10 -4.71 -10.63
C ILE A 250 9.12 -5.77 -10.14
N TYR A 251 8.03 -5.31 -9.55
CA TYR A 251 6.86 -6.12 -9.23
C TYR A 251 5.76 -5.86 -10.25
N VAL A 252 5.13 -6.91 -10.77
CA VAL A 252 4.12 -6.82 -11.81
C VAL A 252 2.88 -7.59 -11.41
N ALA A 253 1.81 -6.88 -11.05
CA ALA A 253 0.49 -7.49 -10.91
C ALA A 253 -0.08 -7.79 -12.30
N THR A 254 -0.28 -9.07 -12.59
CA THR A 254 -0.62 -9.55 -13.93
C THR A 254 -1.87 -10.41 -13.93
N ASP A 255 -2.54 -10.45 -15.08
CA ASP A 255 -3.64 -11.36 -15.38
C ASP A 255 -3.37 -12.07 -16.72
N ILE A 256 -3.66 -13.37 -16.82
CA ILE A 256 -3.44 -14.15 -18.05
C ILE A 256 -4.41 -13.84 -19.19
N ASN A 257 -5.59 -13.27 -18.89
CA ASN A 257 -6.60 -12.87 -19.87
C ASN A 257 -6.48 -11.40 -20.28
N CYS A 258 -5.58 -10.65 -19.65
CA CYS A 258 -5.25 -9.26 -19.98
C CYS A 258 -4.36 -9.17 -21.24
N PRO A 259 -4.81 -8.51 -22.34
CA PRO A 259 -4.02 -8.40 -23.57
C PRO A 259 -2.69 -7.65 -23.38
N TYR A 260 -2.67 -6.58 -22.59
CA TYR A 260 -1.45 -5.80 -22.32
C TYR A 260 -0.43 -6.57 -21.48
N CYS A 261 -0.90 -7.46 -20.62
CA CYS A 261 -0.06 -8.33 -19.82
C CYS A 261 0.67 -9.32 -20.72
N ARG A 262 -0.03 -9.89 -21.72
CA ARG A 262 0.59 -10.73 -22.75
C ARG A 262 1.59 -9.96 -23.61
N ILE A 263 1.33 -8.68 -23.92
CA ILE A 263 2.28 -7.82 -24.65
C ILE A 263 3.57 -7.66 -23.84
N MET A 264 3.47 -7.32 -22.56
CA MET A 264 4.63 -7.20 -21.68
C MET A 264 5.37 -8.53 -21.53
N HIS A 265 4.64 -9.64 -21.36
CA HIS A 265 5.22 -10.98 -21.18
C HIS A 265 6.01 -11.45 -22.41
N LYS A 266 5.58 -11.08 -23.62
CA LYS A 266 6.34 -11.35 -24.85
C LYS A 266 7.70 -10.65 -24.87
N ASP A 267 7.86 -9.53 -24.16
CA ASP A 267 9.12 -8.80 -24.06
C ASP A 267 9.97 -9.21 -22.85
N MET A 268 9.55 -10.24 -22.09
CA MET A 268 10.23 -10.67 -20.86
C MET A 268 11.72 -10.97 -21.09
N ALA A 269 12.05 -11.69 -22.16
CA ALA A 269 13.44 -12.01 -22.49
C ALA A 269 14.29 -10.75 -22.76
N ASN A 270 13.73 -9.73 -23.40
CA ASN A 270 14.41 -8.46 -23.65
C ASN A 270 14.59 -7.66 -22.35
N LEU A 271 13.57 -7.61 -21.48
CA LEU A 271 13.68 -7.01 -20.16
C LEU A 271 14.80 -7.67 -19.34
N ASN A 272 14.81 -9.00 -19.27
CA ASN A 272 15.82 -9.73 -18.52
C ASN A 272 17.23 -9.52 -19.09
N ALA A 273 17.38 -9.46 -20.42
CA ALA A 273 18.64 -9.17 -21.09
C ALA A 273 19.15 -7.74 -20.88
N LYS A 274 18.24 -6.80 -20.55
CA LYS A 274 18.57 -5.42 -20.14
C LYS A 274 18.87 -5.29 -18.64
N GLY A 275 18.83 -6.40 -17.90
CA GLY A 275 19.13 -6.43 -16.47
C GLY A 275 17.90 -6.20 -15.59
N VAL A 276 16.68 -6.34 -16.10
CA VAL A 276 15.46 -6.20 -15.29
C VAL A 276 15.02 -7.56 -14.78
N THR A 277 14.99 -7.72 -13.46
CA THR A 277 14.33 -8.85 -12.80
C THR A 277 12.85 -8.53 -12.60
N VAL A 278 11.97 -9.42 -13.06
CA VAL A 278 10.52 -9.24 -12.96
C VAL A 278 9.93 -10.23 -11.96
N LYS A 279 9.36 -9.71 -10.88
CA LYS A 279 8.62 -10.47 -9.87
C LYS A 279 7.12 -10.37 -10.15
N VAL A 280 6.51 -11.44 -10.60
CA VAL A 280 5.10 -11.48 -10.99
C VAL A 280 4.21 -11.79 -9.80
N ILE A 281 3.20 -10.94 -9.59
CA ILE A 281 2.11 -11.11 -8.64
C ILE A 281 0.89 -11.59 -9.43
N GLY A 282 0.35 -12.76 -9.07
CA GLY A 282 -0.90 -13.25 -9.65
C GLY A 282 -2.08 -12.39 -9.19
N TYR A 283 -2.71 -11.67 -10.12
CA TYR A 283 -3.81 -10.73 -9.83
C TYR A 283 -4.96 -10.94 -10.83
N PRO A 284 -5.91 -11.85 -10.54
CA PRO A 284 -7.03 -12.16 -11.43
C PRO A 284 -8.03 -11.00 -11.43
N TYR A 285 -7.89 -10.10 -12.40
CA TYR A 285 -8.73 -8.94 -12.61
C TYR A 285 -9.98 -9.26 -13.45
N TYR A 286 -9.84 -10.15 -14.44
CA TYR A 286 -10.94 -10.60 -15.29
C TYR A 286 -11.75 -11.70 -14.59
N GLU A 287 -13.08 -11.76 -14.84
CA GLU A 287 -13.99 -12.68 -14.14
C GLU A 287 -13.64 -14.16 -14.36
N GLU A 288 -13.11 -14.51 -15.53
CA GLU A 288 -12.71 -15.87 -15.91
C GLU A 288 -11.33 -16.30 -15.36
N SER A 289 -10.51 -15.35 -14.93
CA SER A 289 -9.13 -15.58 -14.52
C SER A 289 -8.90 -16.34 -13.21
N PRO A 290 -9.73 -16.19 -12.16
CA PRO A 290 -9.41 -16.73 -10.83
C PRO A 290 -9.08 -18.22 -10.82
N GLU A 291 -9.89 -19.06 -11.48
CA GLU A 291 -9.66 -20.50 -11.49
C GLU A 291 -8.48 -20.88 -12.38
N GLN A 292 -8.33 -20.26 -13.54
CA GLN A 292 -7.20 -20.53 -14.43
C GLN A 292 -5.87 -20.16 -13.78
N MET A 293 -5.79 -18.98 -13.15
CA MET A 293 -4.58 -18.54 -12.46
C MET A 293 -4.31 -19.39 -11.20
N ARG A 294 -5.35 -19.81 -10.47
CA ARG A 294 -5.18 -20.76 -9.36
C ARG A 294 -4.49 -22.05 -9.80
N GLN A 295 -4.86 -22.60 -10.96
CA GLN A 295 -4.25 -23.83 -11.50
C GLN A 295 -2.74 -23.67 -11.79
N ILE A 296 -2.31 -22.50 -12.27
CA ILE A 296 -0.88 -22.19 -12.44
C ILE A 296 -0.16 -22.26 -11.10
N TRP A 297 -0.71 -21.61 -10.07
CA TRP A 297 -0.12 -21.57 -8.72
C TRP A 297 -0.26 -22.86 -7.91
N CYS A 298 -0.95 -23.88 -8.42
CA CYS A 298 -0.92 -25.21 -7.82
C CYS A 298 0.41 -25.93 -8.05
N GLU A 299 1.19 -25.46 -9.03
CA GLU A 299 2.56 -25.89 -9.18
C GLU A 299 3.41 -25.24 -8.07
N THR A 300 4.04 -26.06 -7.24
CA THR A 300 4.91 -25.59 -6.15
C THR A 300 6.36 -25.47 -6.61
N ASP A 301 6.75 -26.16 -7.69
CA ASP A 301 8.04 -25.95 -8.32
C ASP A 301 8.05 -24.63 -9.11
N ASN A 302 8.96 -23.72 -8.75
CA ASN A 302 8.98 -22.39 -9.35
C ASN A 302 9.24 -22.41 -10.86
N GLU A 303 10.04 -23.36 -11.36
CA GLU A 303 10.36 -23.47 -12.78
C GLU A 303 9.15 -23.98 -13.59
N ALA A 304 8.49 -25.04 -13.11
CA ALA A 304 7.29 -25.56 -13.71
C ALA A 304 6.14 -24.53 -13.65
N ARG A 305 6.02 -23.75 -12.57
CA ARG A 305 5.05 -22.66 -12.44
C ARG A 305 5.31 -21.56 -13.47
N ARG A 306 6.57 -21.17 -13.64
CA ARG A 306 7.01 -20.20 -14.66
C ARG A 306 6.64 -20.67 -16.07
N GLN A 307 6.92 -21.94 -16.40
CA GLN A 307 6.56 -22.53 -17.68
C GLN A 307 5.03 -22.59 -17.90
N ALA A 308 4.25 -22.85 -16.85
CA ALA A 308 2.79 -22.83 -16.92
C ALA A 308 2.26 -21.41 -17.18
N LEU A 309 2.83 -20.38 -16.55
CA LEU A 309 2.51 -18.99 -16.84
C LEU A 309 2.89 -18.61 -18.29
N ASP A 310 4.08 -18.99 -18.76
CA ASP A 310 4.53 -18.70 -20.14
C ASP A 310 3.54 -19.23 -21.18
N LYS A 311 3.08 -20.48 -21.02
CA LYS A 311 2.07 -21.10 -21.88
C LYS A 311 0.74 -20.34 -21.83
N ALA A 312 0.26 -20.01 -20.63
CA ALA A 312 -0.97 -19.26 -20.45
C ALA A 312 -0.91 -17.87 -21.12
N MET A 313 0.21 -17.16 -20.97
CA MET A 313 0.44 -15.84 -21.59
C MET A 313 0.60 -15.92 -23.11
N ALA A 314 1.07 -17.05 -23.64
CA ALA A 314 1.05 -17.36 -25.07
C ALA A 314 -0.36 -17.68 -25.60
N GLY A 315 -1.34 -17.86 -24.72
CA GLY A 315 -2.74 -18.16 -25.04
C GLY A 315 -3.07 -19.64 -25.12
N GLU A 316 -2.19 -20.51 -24.63
CA GLU A 316 -2.52 -21.92 -24.47
C GLU A 316 -3.49 -22.13 -23.31
N THR A 317 -4.27 -23.21 -23.39
CA THR A 317 -5.20 -23.61 -22.33
C THR A 317 -4.43 -23.98 -21.07
N VAL A 318 -4.81 -23.40 -19.92
CA VAL A 318 -4.23 -23.75 -18.62
C VAL A 318 -4.62 -25.19 -18.25
N ALA A 319 -3.60 -26.01 -17.95
CA ALA A 319 -3.81 -27.38 -17.50
C ALA A 319 -4.46 -27.42 -16.11
N LYS A 320 -5.37 -28.37 -15.90
CA LYS A 320 -6.01 -28.60 -14.59
C LYS A 320 -5.12 -29.51 -13.75
N THR A 321 -4.20 -28.91 -12.99
CA THR A 321 -3.18 -29.62 -12.20
C THR A 321 -3.65 -29.90 -10.76
N CYS A 322 -4.49 -29.05 -10.17
CA CYS A 322 -5.02 -29.28 -8.83
C CYS A 322 -6.37 -29.99 -8.85
N ALA A 323 -6.37 -31.23 -8.35
CA ALA A 323 -7.57 -32.00 -8.04
C ALA A 323 -8.33 -31.45 -6.81
N ASN A 324 -7.61 -30.83 -5.87
CA ASN A 324 -8.21 -30.21 -4.70
C ASN A 324 -8.54 -28.73 -4.96
N THR A 325 -9.82 -28.38 -4.85
CA THR A 325 -10.32 -27.02 -5.08
C THR A 325 -10.13 -26.09 -3.88
N THR A 326 -9.72 -26.61 -2.71
CA THR A 326 -9.49 -25.78 -1.50
C THR A 326 -8.09 -25.21 -1.41
N VAL A 327 -7.11 -25.78 -2.14
CA VAL A 327 -5.73 -25.29 -2.16
C VAL A 327 -5.61 -24.13 -3.15
N ASN A 328 -5.07 -23.00 -2.67
CA ASN A 328 -4.83 -21.81 -3.48
C ASN A 328 -3.61 -21.04 -2.96
N HIS A 329 -2.43 -21.38 -3.50
CA HIS A 329 -1.16 -20.73 -3.16
C HIS A 329 -1.07 -19.27 -3.66
N MET A 330 -1.87 -18.89 -4.66
CA MET A 330 -1.95 -17.50 -5.13
C MET A 330 -2.70 -16.60 -4.13
N LYS A 331 -3.65 -17.16 -3.36
CA LYS A 331 -4.62 -16.38 -2.58
C LYS A 331 -3.96 -15.43 -1.60
N ASP A 332 -2.93 -15.86 -0.87
CA ASP A 332 -2.30 -15.04 0.16
C ASP A 332 -1.65 -13.78 -0.43
N ASN A 333 -0.83 -13.94 -1.48
CA ASN A 333 -0.25 -12.79 -2.19
C ASN A 333 -1.32 -11.93 -2.86
N HIS A 334 -2.38 -12.51 -3.43
CA HIS A 334 -3.49 -11.73 -3.98
C HIS A 334 -4.20 -10.90 -2.90
N MET A 335 -4.45 -11.47 -1.71
CA MET A 335 -5.03 -10.77 -0.56
C MET A 335 -4.16 -9.57 -0.13
N LYS A 336 -2.85 -9.76 -0.02
CA LYS A 336 -1.91 -8.69 0.31
C LYS A 336 -1.85 -7.62 -0.78
N ALA A 337 -1.77 -8.05 -2.04
CA ALA A 337 -1.71 -7.19 -3.21
C ALA A 337 -2.97 -6.34 -3.42
N ALA A 338 -4.11 -6.66 -2.80
CA ALA A 338 -5.30 -5.80 -2.81
C ALA A 338 -4.99 -4.38 -2.32
N GLY A 339 -4.02 -4.22 -1.40
CA GLY A 339 -3.49 -2.94 -0.91
C GLY A 339 -2.89 -2.04 -2.01
N LEU A 340 -2.45 -2.62 -3.13
CA LEU A 340 -2.00 -1.87 -4.30
C LEU A 340 -3.15 -1.19 -5.06
N ALA A 341 -4.41 -1.57 -4.79
CA ALA A 341 -5.61 -1.08 -5.46
C ALA A 341 -5.48 -1.11 -7.00
N VAL A 342 -5.05 -2.26 -7.53
CA VAL A 342 -4.84 -2.46 -8.96
C VAL A 342 -6.17 -2.32 -9.70
N PHE A 343 -6.32 -1.21 -10.42
CA PHE A 343 -7.49 -0.93 -11.25
C PHE A 343 -7.32 -1.39 -12.71
N ALA A 344 -6.10 -1.69 -13.13
CA ALA A 344 -5.78 -2.19 -14.47
C ALA A 344 -4.50 -3.05 -14.42
N THR A 345 -4.46 -4.12 -15.22
CA THR A 345 -3.27 -4.96 -15.40
C THR A 345 -2.64 -4.73 -16.79
N PRO A 346 -1.29 -4.85 -16.93
CA PRO A 346 -0.34 -5.06 -15.86
C PRO A 346 -0.15 -3.77 -15.05
N ALA A 347 -0.09 -3.89 -13.71
CA ALA A 347 0.35 -2.79 -12.86
C ALA A 347 1.79 -3.04 -12.43
N ILE A 348 2.66 -2.07 -12.70
CA ILE A 348 4.11 -2.22 -12.58
C ILE A 348 4.63 -1.28 -11.49
N TYR A 349 5.42 -1.84 -10.58
CA TYR A 349 6.01 -1.13 -9.45
C TYR A 349 7.51 -1.38 -9.42
N ARG A 350 8.29 -0.37 -9.10
CA ARG A 350 9.68 -0.57 -8.69
C ARG A 350 9.73 -1.17 -7.29
N GLU A 351 10.88 -1.71 -6.94
CA GLU A 351 11.16 -2.20 -5.57
C GLU A 351 10.96 -1.13 -4.48
N ASP A 352 11.09 0.16 -4.81
CA ASP A 352 10.88 1.27 -3.89
C ASP A 352 9.39 1.69 -3.73
N GLY A 353 8.47 0.90 -4.31
CA GLY A 353 7.02 1.12 -4.23
C GLY A 353 6.46 2.12 -5.24
N VAL A 354 7.30 2.79 -6.03
CA VAL A 354 6.80 3.75 -7.04
C VAL A 354 6.17 2.99 -8.20
N GLN A 355 4.93 3.36 -8.53
CA GLN A 355 4.18 2.81 -9.65
C GLN A 355 4.55 3.50 -10.98
N PHE A 356 4.64 2.70 -12.04
CA PHE A 356 4.70 3.22 -13.40
C PHE A 356 3.29 3.51 -13.92
N ASN A 357 2.90 4.79 -13.98
CA ASN A 357 1.56 5.23 -14.34
C ASN A 357 1.40 5.51 -15.85
N ALA A 358 1.94 4.63 -16.69
CA ALA A 358 1.84 4.71 -18.14
C ALA A 358 1.83 3.29 -18.77
N PRO A 359 1.39 3.13 -20.03
CA PRO A 359 1.48 1.85 -20.72
C PRO A 359 2.92 1.34 -20.76
N TYR A 360 3.12 0.03 -20.58
CA TYR A 360 4.45 -0.60 -20.56
C TYR A 360 5.37 -0.21 -21.74
N GLN A 361 4.80 -0.05 -22.93
CA GLN A 361 5.53 0.32 -24.15
C GLN A 361 5.89 1.82 -24.23
N ASP A 362 5.51 2.63 -23.24
CA ASP A 362 5.88 4.03 -23.16
C ASP A 362 7.43 4.15 -23.11
N PRO A 363 8.04 5.02 -23.93
CA PRO A 363 9.49 5.14 -24.02
C PRO A 363 10.14 5.57 -22.70
N ARG A 364 9.36 6.08 -21.74
CA ARG A 364 9.84 6.43 -20.40
C ARG A 364 9.99 5.22 -19.49
N PHE A 365 9.58 4.01 -19.88
CA PHE A 365 9.62 2.83 -19.02
C PHE A 365 11.04 2.46 -18.57
N LEU A 366 11.98 2.24 -19.50
CA LEU A 366 13.37 1.94 -19.11
C LEU A 366 14.05 3.11 -18.34
N PRO A 367 13.90 4.39 -18.77
CA PRO A 367 14.33 5.53 -17.97
C PRO A 367 13.75 5.58 -16.56
N PHE A 368 12.47 5.22 -16.40
CA PHE A 368 11.81 5.15 -15.09
C PHE A 368 12.44 4.10 -14.17
N LEU A 369 12.98 3.03 -14.73
CA LEU A 369 13.73 1.99 -14.01
C LEU A 369 15.22 2.35 -13.81
N GLY A 370 15.70 3.47 -14.36
CA GLY A 370 17.13 3.79 -14.38
C GLY A 370 17.96 2.89 -15.31
N VAL A 371 17.31 2.15 -16.21
CA VAL A 371 17.95 1.24 -17.18
C VAL A 371 18.28 2.01 -18.46
N LYS A 372 19.51 1.83 -18.95
CA LYS A 372 20.04 2.54 -20.12
C LYS A 372 19.75 1.84 -21.45
#